data_AF-A0A928F9H2-F1
#
_entry.id   AF-A0A928F9H2-F1
#
_cell.length_a   1.000
_cell.length_b   1.000
_cell.length_c   1.000
_cell.angle_alpha   90.00
_cell.angle_beta   90.00
_cell.angle_gamma   90.00
#
_symmetry.space_group_name_H-M   'P 1'
#
loop_
_entity.id
_entity.type
_entity.pdbx_description
1 polymer ?
#
loop_
_entity_poly.entity_id
_entity_poly.type
_entity_poly.pdbx_seq_one_letter_code
_entity_poly.pdbx_strand_id
1 'polypeptide(L)'
;MGIDIIGKQIAAMRKERGIKQEELAKFVGVSAQAVSKWENGGVPDTELLPRIADFFSVSVDSLFGRKVTDYTDLQSALMKKIGETPEDQRLKTVLNHCWDMERALMPNNHSVGKCSIEEYEKGIGAKAQHYSSIMQDDGFTRMGIGNRLQYFLVVPDPKSTEAAYFNGIDYPSLFSDLADKDFWNACVFLNKRESRKAFSPNLFVKNLGVDAEKAKDILKTLKKYGLLYSTDIEMDDEVQKVYTFRPTPSFVAMLIFARELIDTPDIFAYYCGNRKAPYFK
;
A
#
# COMPACT_ATOMS: atom_id res chain seq x y z
N MET A 1 -33.53 4.42 29.98
CA MET A 1 -33.65 4.40 28.50
C MET A 1 -32.38 3.74 27.97
N GLY A 2 -32.40 2.46 27.53
CA GLY A 2 -31.18 1.76 27.09
C GLY A 2 -31.23 0.22 27.04
N ILE A 3 -32.16 -0.43 27.76
CA ILE A 3 -32.23 -1.90 27.91
C ILE A 3 -32.80 -2.60 26.65
N ASP A 4 -33.80 -1.99 26.01
CA ASP A 4 -34.48 -2.56 24.82
C ASP A 4 -33.67 -2.39 23.51
N ILE A 5 -32.58 -1.62 23.54
CA ILE A 5 -31.79 -1.32 22.34
C ILE A 5 -30.91 -2.52 21.95
N ILE A 6 -30.29 -3.19 22.93
CA ILE A 6 -29.32 -4.27 22.66
C ILE A 6 -29.98 -5.45 21.97
N GLY A 7 -31.10 -5.91 22.51
CA GLY A 7 -31.87 -7.02 21.93
C GLY A 7 -32.28 -6.77 20.48
N LYS A 8 -32.77 -5.55 20.20
CA LYS A 8 -33.15 -5.12 18.84
C LYS A 8 -31.96 -5.05 17.89
N GLN A 9 -30.80 -4.57 18.36
CA GLN A 9 -29.58 -4.54 17.55
C GLN A 9 -29.07 -5.95 17.23
N ILE A 10 -29.03 -6.85 18.22
CA ILE A 10 -28.69 -8.27 18.01
C ILE A 10 -29.62 -8.89 16.95
N ALA A 11 -30.93 -8.69 17.08
CA ALA A 11 -31.91 -9.20 16.13
C ALA A 11 -31.70 -8.64 14.72
N ALA A 12 -31.41 -7.34 14.60
CA ALA A 12 -31.17 -6.67 13.33
C ALA A 12 -29.92 -7.22 12.63
N MET A 13 -28.76 -7.22 13.31
CA MET A 13 -27.50 -7.72 12.76
C MET A 13 -27.59 -9.20 12.37
N ARG A 14 -28.26 -10.02 13.19
CA ARG A 14 -28.48 -11.43 12.91
C ARG A 14 -29.27 -11.63 11.62
N LYS A 15 -30.38 -10.89 11.45
CA LYS A 15 -31.24 -10.96 10.26
C LYS A 15 -30.55 -10.43 9.00
N GLU A 16 -29.82 -9.33 9.11
CA GLU A 16 -29.03 -8.76 8.01
C GLU A 16 -28.02 -9.76 7.45
N ARG A 17 -27.40 -10.55 8.33
CA ARG A 17 -26.37 -11.54 7.96
C ARG A 17 -26.92 -12.95 7.70
N GLY A 18 -28.24 -13.14 7.73
CA GLY A 18 -28.87 -14.44 7.49
C GLY A 18 -28.57 -15.51 8.55
N ILE A 19 -28.19 -15.11 9.77
CA ILE A 19 -27.77 -16.01 10.85
C ILE A 19 -29.00 -16.52 11.63
N LYS A 20 -28.99 -17.77 12.08
CA LYS A 20 -30.04 -18.33 12.95
C LYS A 20 -29.75 -18.10 14.44
N GLN A 21 -30.78 -18.07 15.28
CA GLN A 21 -30.61 -17.85 16.72
C GLN A 21 -29.73 -18.94 17.37
N GLU A 22 -29.86 -20.18 16.89
CA GLU A 22 -29.09 -21.34 17.33
C GLU A 22 -27.59 -21.18 17.05
N GLU A 23 -27.23 -20.53 15.94
CA GLU A 23 -25.83 -20.31 15.56
C GLU A 23 -25.15 -19.32 16.49
N LEU A 24 -25.82 -18.19 16.79
CA LEU A 24 -25.36 -17.22 17.79
C LEU A 24 -25.28 -17.85 19.19
N ALA A 25 -26.33 -18.59 19.57
CA ALA A 25 -26.40 -19.24 20.88
C ALA A 25 -25.25 -20.23 21.09
N LYS A 26 -24.96 -21.05 20.07
CA LYS A 26 -23.86 -22.02 20.09
C LYS A 26 -22.50 -21.36 20.26
N PHE A 27 -22.26 -20.23 19.57
CA PHE A 27 -20.98 -19.53 19.66
C PHE A 27 -20.77 -18.89 21.04
N VAL A 28 -21.81 -18.24 21.58
CA VAL A 28 -21.74 -17.50 22.84
C VAL A 28 -21.80 -18.43 24.06
N GLY A 29 -22.31 -19.66 23.88
CA GLY A 29 -22.40 -20.68 24.93
C GLY A 29 -23.70 -20.62 25.73
N VAL A 30 -24.81 -20.26 25.07
CA VAL A 30 -26.14 -20.15 25.69
C VAL A 30 -27.18 -20.97 24.91
N SER A 31 -28.41 -21.03 25.41
CA SER A 31 -29.51 -21.66 24.68
C SER A 31 -30.10 -20.72 23.60
N ALA A 32 -30.67 -21.29 22.54
CA ALA A 32 -31.37 -20.49 21.52
C ALA A 32 -32.56 -19.70 22.12
N GLN A 33 -33.18 -20.22 23.17
CA GLN A 33 -34.21 -19.51 23.94
C GLN A 33 -33.67 -18.25 24.64
N ALA A 34 -32.43 -18.27 25.13
CA ALA A 34 -31.79 -17.09 25.70
C ALA A 34 -31.63 -15.99 24.65
N VAL A 35 -31.16 -16.34 23.45
CA VAL A 35 -31.07 -15.41 22.32
C VAL A 35 -32.44 -14.86 21.94
N SER A 36 -33.45 -15.73 21.80
CA SER A 36 -34.82 -15.29 21.52
C SER A 36 -35.36 -14.34 22.58
N LYS A 37 -35.06 -14.59 23.86
CA LYS A 37 -35.43 -13.69 24.95
C LYS A 37 -34.75 -12.34 24.81
N TRP A 38 -33.46 -12.29 24.46
CA TRP A 38 -32.76 -11.03 24.22
C TRP A 38 -33.41 -10.24 23.08
N GLU A 39 -33.68 -10.89 21.95
CA GLU A 39 -34.29 -10.26 20.78
C GLU A 39 -35.71 -9.72 21.03
N ASN A 40 -36.39 -10.20 22.08
CA ASN A 40 -37.76 -9.82 22.45
C ASN A 40 -37.83 -9.02 23.77
N GLY A 41 -36.79 -8.25 24.09
CA GLY A 41 -36.80 -7.29 25.21
C GLY A 41 -36.06 -7.74 26.47
N GLY A 42 -35.44 -8.92 26.45
CA GLY A 42 -34.46 -9.34 27.44
C GLY A 42 -33.08 -8.71 27.19
N VAL A 43 -32.20 -8.80 28.17
CA VAL A 43 -30.81 -8.31 28.08
C VAL A 43 -29.84 -9.46 28.26
N PRO A 44 -28.80 -9.57 27.42
CA PRO A 44 -27.69 -10.51 27.67
C PRO A 44 -26.93 -10.13 28.93
N ASP A 45 -26.38 -11.12 29.62
CA ASP A 45 -25.47 -10.84 30.72
C ASP A 45 -24.26 -10.04 30.23
N THR A 46 -23.79 -9.08 31.04
CA THR A 46 -22.71 -8.17 30.66
C THR A 46 -21.44 -8.91 30.20
N GLU A 47 -21.15 -10.06 30.81
CA GLU A 47 -20.01 -10.93 30.48
C GLU A 47 -20.12 -11.55 29.08
N LEU A 48 -21.33 -11.65 28.52
CA LEU A 48 -21.57 -12.19 27.18
C LEU A 48 -21.41 -11.11 26.09
N LEU A 49 -21.48 -9.82 26.45
CA LEU A 49 -21.44 -8.73 25.48
C LEU A 49 -20.16 -8.74 24.61
N PRO A 50 -18.94 -8.96 25.15
CA PRO A 50 -17.74 -9.08 24.31
C PRO A 50 -17.83 -10.25 23.32
N ARG A 51 -18.30 -11.43 23.74
CA ARG A 51 -18.43 -12.60 22.86
C ARG A 51 -19.49 -12.41 21.78
N ILE A 52 -20.58 -11.71 22.10
CA ILE A 52 -21.60 -11.33 21.13
C ILE A 52 -21.02 -10.33 20.12
N ALA A 53 -20.25 -9.34 20.58
CA ALA A 53 -19.59 -8.36 19.73
C ALA A 53 -18.56 -9.02 18.78
N ASP A 54 -17.75 -9.96 19.29
CA ASP A 54 -16.80 -10.75 18.51
C ASP A 54 -17.48 -11.57 17.42
N PHE A 55 -18.61 -12.23 17.75
CA PHE A 55 -19.40 -13.00 16.79
C PHE A 55 -19.86 -12.16 15.60
N PHE A 56 -20.29 -10.92 15.87
CA PHE A 56 -20.67 -9.97 14.83
C PHE A 56 -19.49 -9.15 14.29
N SER A 57 -18.27 -9.32 14.81
CA SER A 57 -17.11 -8.50 14.43
C SER A 57 -17.40 -6.99 14.51
N VAL A 58 -18.08 -6.56 15.58
CA VAL A 58 -18.41 -5.17 15.88
C VAL A 58 -17.88 -4.80 17.27
N SER A 59 -17.91 -3.52 17.63
CA SER A 59 -17.62 -3.09 19.01
C SER A 59 -18.81 -3.39 19.94
N VAL A 60 -18.55 -3.49 21.26
CA VAL A 60 -19.63 -3.58 22.25
C VAL A 60 -20.54 -2.35 22.16
N ASP A 61 -20.01 -1.15 21.90
CA ASP A 61 -20.82 0.06 21.68
C ASP A 61 -21.82 -0.08 20.52
N SER A 62 -21.46 -0.80 19.46
CA SER A 62 -22.36 -1.08 18.35
C SER A 62 -23.59 -1.89 18.80
N LEU A 63 -23.43 -2.78 19.78
CA LEU A 63 -24.55 -3.51 20.39
C LEU A 63 -25.54 -2.56 21.08
N PHE A 64 -25.07 -1.43 21.59
CA PHE A 64 -25.92 -0.39 22.20
C PHE A 64 -26.51 0.59 21.16
N GLY A 65 -26.36 0.32 19.86
CA GLY A 65 -26.84 1.20 18.80
C GLY A 65 -26.06 2.52 18.72
N ARG A 66 -24.92 2.62 19.41
CA ARG A 66 -24.00 3.74 19.23
C ARG A 66 -23.26 3.48 17.93
N LYS A 67 -23.49 4.33 16.94
CA LYS A 67 -22.63 4.36 15.76
C LYS A 67 -21.24 4.77 16.24
N VAL A 68 -20.19 4.16 15.69
CA VAL A 68 -18.82 4.67 15.84
C VAL A 68 -18.82 6.04 15.18
N THR A 69 -19.14 7.08 15.94
CA THR A 69 -19.09 8.48 15.51
C THR A 69 -17.77 9.12 15.89
N ASP A 70 -16.91 8.39 16.60
CA ASP A 70 -15.59 8.84 17.02
C ASP A 70 -14.50 8.16 16.17
N TYR A 71 -14.23 8.72 14.99
CA TYR A 71 -13.17 8.25 14.11
C TYR A 71 -11.76 8.62 14.61
N THR A 72 -11.65 9.38 15.70
CA THR A 72 -10.36 9.62 16.38
C THR A 72 -9.75 8.30 16.87
N ASP A 73 -10.59 7.31 17.14
CA ASP A 73 -10.19 5.93 17.44
C ASP A 73 -9.77 5.15 16.18
N LEU A 74 -10.28 5.45 14.98
CA LEU A 74 -9.95 4.68 13.77
C LEU A 74 -8.47 4.83 13.37
N GLN A 75 -7.94 6.06 13.37
CA GLN A 75 -6.53 6.29 13.07
C GLN A 75 -5.64 5.62 14.10
N SER A 76 -5.99 5.76 15.39
CA SER A 76 -5.27 5.15 16.51
C SER A 76 -5.32 3.62 16.45
N ALA A 77 -6.49 3.04 16.15
CA ALA A 77 -6.70 1.60 15.98
C ALA A 77 -5.93 1.04 14.78
N LEU A 78 -5.92 1.73 13.64
CA LEU A 78 -5.14 1.33 12.47
C LEU A 78 -3.64 1.35 12.76
N MET A 79 -3.14 2.43 13.37
CA MET A 79 -1.73 2.54 13.79
C MET A 79 -1.36 1.43 14.77
N LYS A 80 -2.19 1.18 15.78
CA LYS A 80 -1.99 0.12 16.77
C LYS A 80 -1.98 -1.26 16.09
N LYS A 81 -2.96 -1.54 15.23
CA LYS A 81 -3.07 -2.81 14.49
C LYS A 81 -1.83 -3.09 13.63
N ILE A 82 -1.32 -2.10 12.91
CA ILE A 82 -0.09 -2.21 12.13
C ILE A 82 1.12 -2.39 13.06
N GLY A 83 1.19 -1.64 14.16
CA GLY A 83 2.27 -1.75 15.15
C GLY A 83 2.36 -3.12 15.82
N GLU A 84 1.22 -3.74 16.13
CA GLU A 84 1.10 -5.08 16.71
C GLU A 84 1.29 -6.22 15.70
N THR A 85 1.28 -5.93 14.40
CA THR A 85 1.56 -6.92 13.35
C THR A 85 3.05 -7.26 13.32
N PRO A 86 3.44 -8.54 13.16
CA PRO A 86 4.84 -8.95 12.96
C PRO A 86 5.52 -8.16 11.85
N GLU A 87 6.79 -7.78 12.04
CA GLU A 87 7.49 -6.84 11.16
C GLU A 87 7.49 -7.27 9.68
N ASP A 88 7.69 -8.55 9.43
CA ASP A 88 7.68 -9.19 8.10
C ASP A 88 6.29 -9.19 7.42
N GLN A 89 5.22 -9.00 8.18
CA GLN A 89 3.84 -8.98 7.69
C GLN A 89 3.25 -7.56 7.57
N ARG A 90 3.90 -6.55 8.16
CA ARG A 90 3.37 -5.17 8.21
C ARG A 90 3.06 -4.59 6.84
N LEU A 91 3.97 -4.73 5.87
CA LEU A 91 3.75 -4.21 4.51
C LEU A 91 2.54 -4.86 3.83
N LYS A 92 2.35 -6.17 4.03
CA LYS A 92 1.20 -6.91 3.50
C LYS A 92 -0.11 -6.44 4.14
N THR A 93 -0.11 -6.24 5.46
CA THR A 93 -1.25 -5.68 6.19
C THR A 93 -1.60 -4.28 5.69
N VAL A 94 -0.59 -3.40 5.53
CA VAL A 94 -0.79 -2.05 4.98
C VAL A 94 -1.37 -2.12 3.57
N LEU A 95 -0.87 -3.00 2.71
CA LEU A 95 -1.36 -3.14 1.34
C LEU A 95 -2.82 -3.62 1.29
N ASN A 96 -3.23 -4.55 2.14
CA ASN A 96 -4.64 -4.96 2.25
C ASN A 96 -5.53 -3.78 2.68
N HIS A 97 -5.05 -2.94 3.60
CA HIS A 97 -5.80 -1.73 3.95
C HIS A 97 -5.86 -0.72 2.80
N CYS A 98 -4.79 -0.58 2.01
CA CYS A 98 -4.80 0.23 0.80
C CYS A 98 -5.82 -0.27 -0.23
N TRP A 99 -5.93 -1.59 -0.40
CA TRP A 99 -6.96 -2.22 -1.22
C TRP A 99 -8.37 -1.88 -0.76
N ASP A 100 -8.63 -1.97 0.55
CA ASP A 100 -9.92 -1.60 1.12
C ASP A 100 -10.22 -0.10 0.96
N MET A 101 -9.21 0.76 1.14
CA MET A 101 -9.33 2.21 0.92
C MET A 101 -9.67 2.53 -0.54
N GLU A 102 -9.00 1.91 -1.51
CA GLU A 102 -9.32 2.10 -2.93
C GLU A 102 -10.74 1.63 -3.24
N ARG A 103 -11.12 0.44 -2.77
CA ARG A 103 -12.47 -0.10 -2.95
C ARG A 103 -13.56 0.80 -2.36
N ALA A 104 -13.27 1.51 -1.28
CA ALA A 104 -14.19 2.47 -0.66
C ALA A 104 -14.44 3.72 -1.52
N LEU A 105 -13.53 4.06 -2.45
CA LEU A 105 -13.70 5.16 -3.39
C LEU A 105 -14.63 4.79 -4.58
N MET A 106 -15.04 3.53 -4.71
CA MET A 106 -15.88 3.09 -5.81
C MET A 106 -17.36 3.48 -5.61
N PRO A 107 -18.02 4.08 -6.60
CA PRO A 107 -19.44 4.39 -6.51
C PRO A 107 -20.25 3.08 -6.39
N ASN A 108 -21.10 3.00 -5.37
CA ASN A 108 -21.98 1.86 -5.02
C ASN A 108 -21.32 0.62 -4.38
N ASN A 109 -20.07 0.71 -3.91
CA ASN A 109 -19.47 -0.38 -3.16
C ASN A 109 -19.83 -0.29 -1.66
N HIS A 110 -20.97 -0.88 -1.28
CA HIS A 110 -21.41 -0.99 0.12
C HIS A 110 -21.01 -2.32 0.78
N SER A 111 -20.28 -3.18 0.06
CA SER A 111 -19.96 -4.52 0.49
C SER A 111 -18.62 -4.56 1.21
N VAL A 112 -18.63 -4.71 2.54
CA VAL A 112 -17.46 -5.14 3.36
C VAL A 112 -17.15 -6.63 3.12
N GLY A 113 -17.48 -7.14 1.93
CA GLY A 113 -17.28 -8.52 1.55
C GLY A 113 -15.79 -8.81 1.43
N LYS A 114 -15.34 -9.76 2.26
CA LYS A 114 -13.99 -10.32 2.29
C LYS A 114 -13.52 -10.64 0.88
N CYS A 115 -12.63 -9.82 0.37
CA CYS A 115 -11.84 -10.12 -0.81
C CYS A 115 -10.46 -9.55 -0.52
N SER A 116 -9.76 -10.22 0.41
CA SER A 116 -8.36 -9.92 0.69
C SER A 116 -7.53 -10.10 -0.59
N ILE A 117 -6.40 -9.40 -0.68
CA ILE A 117 -5.49 -9.58 -1.82
C ILE A 117 -5.10 -11.07 -1.95
N GLU A 118 -4.90 -11.75 -0.82
CA GLU A 118 -4.58 -13.19 -0.80
C GLU A 118 -5.67 -14.08 -1.41
N GLU A 119 -6.94 -13.81 -1.13
CA GLU A 119 -8.06 -14.56 -1.72
C GLU A 119 -8.15 -14.32 -3.22
N TYR A 120 -7.88 -13.09 -3.65
CA TYR A 120 -7.80 -12.74 -5.07
C TYR A 120 -6.63 -13.47 -5.75
N GLU A 121 -5.47 -13.53 -5.10
CA GLU A 121 -4.26 -14.16 -5.62
C GLU A 121 -4.38 -15.68 -5.82
N LYS A 122 -5.21 -16.37 -5.03
CA LYS A 122 -5.46 -17.82 -5.19
C LYS A 122 -6.04 -18.17 -6.57
N GLY A 123 -6.70 -17.23 -7.23
CA GLY A 123 -7.33 -17.43 -8.53
C GLY A 123 -6.42 -17.11 -9.73
N ILE A 124 -5.19 -16.62 -9.52
CA ILE A 124 -4.33 -16.10 -10.60
C ILE A 124 -2.93 -16.73 -10.56
N GLY A 125 -2.31 -16.91 -11.73
CA GLY A 125 -0.97 -17.51 -11.81
C GLY A 125 0.12 -16.65 -11.15
N ALA A 126 1.23 -17.26 -10.73
CA ALA A 126 2.34 -16.55 -10.07
C ALA A 126 3.00 -15.45 -10.93
N LYS A 127 2.86 -15.52 -12.27
CA LYS A 127 3.36 -14.50 -13.21
C LYS A 127 2.29 -13.49 -13.63
N ALA A 128 1.03 -13.70 -13.24
CA ALA A 128 -0.06 -12.80 -13.57
C ALA A 128 0.13 -11.47 -12.84
N GLN A 129 -0.09 -10.37 -13.55
CA GLN A 129 -0.14 -9.04 -12.97
C GLN A 129 -1.52 -8.47 -13.22
N HIS A 130 -2.25 -8.23 -12.14
CA HIS A 130 -3.56 -7.63 -12.18
C HIS A 130 -3.48 -6.28 -11.49
N TYR A 131 -4.35 -5.37 -11.93
CA TYR A 131 -4.33 -3.98 -11.50
C TYR A 131 -5.67 -3.55 -10.91
N SER A 132 -5.65 -2.49 -10.14
CA SER A 132 -6.83 -1.71 -9.83
C SER A 132 -6.52 -0.23 -9.98
N SER A 133 -7.51 0.53 -10.42
CA SER A 133 -7.34 1.96 -10.66
C SER A 133 -8.65 2.70 -10.62
N ILE A 134 -8.65 3.82 -9.91
CA ILE A 134 -9.75 4.78 -9.86
C ILE A 134 -9.22 6.11 -10.38
N MET A 135 -9.93 6.71 -11.32
CA MET A 135 -9.61 8.02 -11.87
C MET A 135 -10.83 8.92 -11.70
N GLN A 136 -10.62 10.04 -11.01
CA GLN A 136 -11.62 11.08 -10.76
C GLN A 136 -11.01 12.45 -11.12
N ASP A 137 -11.82 13.51 -11.08
CA ASP A 137 -11.37 14.86 -11.44
C ASP A 137 -10.48 15.51 -10.36
N ASP A 138 -10.46 14.94 -9.16
CA ASP A 138 -9.68 15.36 -7.99
C ASP A 138 -8.49 14.44 -7.71
N GLY A 139 -8.23 13.43 -8.55
CA GLY A 139 -7.05 12.58 -8.45
C GLY A 139 -7.24 11.19 -9.03
N PHE A 140 -6.28 10.31 -8.75
CA PHE A 140 -6.34 8.91 -9.14
C PHE A 140 -5.64 7.98 -8.16
N THR A 141 -6.00 6.71 -8.22
CA THR A 141 -5.30 5.60 -7.59
C THR A 141 -4.75 4.64 -8.64
N ARG A 142 -3.67 3.96 -8.29
CA ARG A 142 -3.09 2.90 -9.09
C ARG A 142 -2.54 1.83 -8.17
N MET A 143 -3.00 0.60 -8.35
CA MET A 143 -2.63 -0.53 -7.52
C MET A 143 -2.21 -1.71 -8.37
N GLY A 144 -1.07 -2.33 -8.02
CA GLY A 144 -0.70 -3.66 -8.47
C GLY A 144 -1.12 -4.68 -7.41
N ILE A 145 -1.90 -5.69 -7.79
CA ILE A 145 -2.48 -6.70 -6.88
C ILE A 145 -1.93 -8.09 -7.17
N GLY A 146 -1.40 -8.31 -8.37
CA GLY A 146 -0.95 -9.63 -8.80
C GLY A 146 0.37 -10.09 -8.17
N ASN A 147 0.60 -11.40 -8.24
CA ASN A 147 1.77 -12.09 -7.68
C ASN A 147 3.13 -11.58 -8.21
N ARG A 148 3.17 -10.90 -9.36
CA ARG A 148 4.42 -10.38 -9.94
C ARG A 148 4.92 -9.13 -9.22
N LEU A 149 4.05 -8.17 -8.94
CA LEU A 149 4.42 -6.89 -8.34
C LEU A 149 3.22 -6.24 -7.65
N GLN A 150 3.32 -6.13 -6.34
CA GLN A 150 2.36 -5.43 -5.52
C GLN A 150 2.84 -4.02 -5.20
N TYR A 151 1.95 -3.03 -5.36
CA TYR A 151 2.20 -1.65 -4.98
C TYR A 151 0.87 -0.89 -4.85
N PHE A 152 0.87 0.24 -4.15
CA PHE A 152 -0.27 1.13 -4.10
C PHE A 152 0.19 2.58 -4.24
N LEU A 153 -0.49 3.33 -5.10
CA LEU A 153 -0.28 4.75 -5.34
C LEU A 153 -1.63 5.46 -5.27
N VAL A 154 -1.67 6.58 -4.53
CA VAL A 154 -2.77 7.54 -4.52
C VAL A 154 -2.18 8.91 -4.83
N VAL A 155 -2.75 9.58 -5.82
CA VAL A 155 -2.30 10.89 -6.29
C VAL A 155 -3.51 11.82 -6.37
N PRO A 156 -3.76 12.64 -5.34
CA PRO A 156 -4.67 13.77 -5.46
C PRO A 156 -4.18 14.75 -6.53
N ASP A 157 -5.09 15.38 -7.25
CA ASP A 157 -4.76 16.42 -8.23
C ASP A 157 -4.05 17.59 -7.51
N PRO A 158 -2.88 18.03 -7.99
CA PRO A 158 -2.21 19.18 -7.41
C PRO A 158 -2.99 20.45 -7.75
N LYS A 159 -2.82 21.48 -6.91
CA LYS A 159 -3.41 22.81 -7.17
C LYS A 159 -2.89 23.45 -8.47
N SER A 160 -1.68 23.11 -8.89
CA SER A 160 -1.06 23.54 -10.14
C SER A 160 -0.19 22.41 -10.65
N THR A 161 -0.43 21.95 -11.88
CA THR A 161 0.36 20.85 -12.46
C THR A 161 1.73 21.35 -12.93
N GLU A 162 1.82 22.60 -13.41
CA GLU A 162 3.08 23.27 -13.73
C GLU A 162 4.01 23.32 -12.53
N ALA A 163 3.54 23.81 -11.38
CA ALA A 163 4.36 23.88 -10.18
C ALA A 163 4.71 22.50 -9.60
N ALA A 164 3.82 21.52 -9.73
CA ALA A 164 4.01 20.18 -9.17
C ALA A 164 4.97 19.31 -10.00
N TYR A 165 4.95 19.44 -11.33
CA TYR A 165 5.65 18.53 -12.23
C TYR A 165 6.72 19.23 -13.08
N PHE A 166 6.48 20.42 -13.60
CA PHE A 166 7.31 20.96 -14.69
C PHE A 166 8.29 22.07 -14.24
N ASN A 167 7.91 22.90 -13.27
CA ASN A 167 8.69 24.08 -12.89
C ASN A 167 10.07 23.70 -12.34
N GLY A 168 11.12 24.12 -13.06
CA GLY A 168 12.51 23.91 -12.67
C GLY A 168 13.01 22.48 -12.84
N ILE A 169 12.27 21.61 -13.53
CA ILE A 169 12.62 20.20 -13.72
C ILE A 169 13.08 19.93 -15.15
N ASP A 170 14.33 19.47 -15.30
CA ASP A 170 14.92 19.11 -16.59
C ASP A 170 14.76 17.60 -16.86
N TYR A 171 13.55 17.21 -17.24
CA TYR A 171 13.24 15.83 -17.63
C TYR A 171 14.05 15.35 -18.84
N PRO A 172 14.21 16.11 -19.95
CA PRO A 172 14.99 15.67 -21.10
C PRO A 172 16.42 15.29 -20.75
N SER A 173 17.11 16.07 -19.91
CA SER A 173 18.47 15.72 -19.47
C SER A 173 18.49 14.43 -18.65
N LEU A 174 17.53 14.23 -17.74
CA LEU A 174 17.42 12.98 -16.97
C LEU A 174 17.21 11.77 -17.88
N PHE A 175 16.29 11.87 -18.84
CA PHE A 175 16.02 10.76 -19.75
C PHE A 175 17.16 10.51 -20.72
N SER A 176 17.88 11.55 -21.15
CA SER A 176 19.10 11.40 -21.96
C SER A 176 20.20 10.67 -21.19
N ASP A 177 20.44 11.04 -19.93
CA ASP A 177 21.43 10.37 -19.09
C ASP A 177 21.02 8.92 -18.79
N LEU A 178 19.73 8.66 -18.52
CA LEU A 178 19.21 7.30 -18.30
C LEU A 178 19.22 6.41 -19.56
N ALA A 179 19.20 7.01 -20.76
CA ALA A 179 19.30 6.28 -22.01
C ALA A 179 20.73 5.77 -22.28
N ASP A 180 21.75 6.32 -21.61
CA ASP A 180 23.11 5.81 -21.68
C ASP A 180 23.20 4.42 -21.04
N LYS A 181 23.59 3.42 -21.84
CA LYS A 181 23.57 2.01 -21.44
C LYS A 181 24.51 1.73 -20.26
N ASP A 182 25.67 2.39 -20.21
CA ASP A 182 26.65 2.15 -19.15
C ASP A 182 26.20 2.79 -17.84
N PHE A 183 25.64 4.00 -17.89
CA PHE A 183 25.03 4.65 -16.74
C PHE A 183 23.83 3.85 -16.22
N TRP A 184 22.95 3.39 -17.10
CA TRP A 184 21.83 2.52 -16.74
C TRP A 184 22.31 1.25 -16.02
N ASN A 185 23.29 0.56 -16.62
CA ASN A 185 23.87 -0.65 -16.03
C ASN A 185 24.52 -0.38 -14.68
N ALA A 186 25.18 0.78 -14.51
CA ALA A 186 25.72 1.19 -13.23
C ALA A 186 24.63 1.42 -12.18
N CYS A 187 23.54 2.12 -12.52
CA CYS A 187 22.39 2.30 -11.63
C CYS A 187 21.80 0.96 -11.19
N VAL A 188 21.56 0.04 -12.12
CA VAL A 188 21.05 -1.31 -11.82
C VAL A 188 22.03 -2.09 -10.95
N PHE A 189 23.32 -2.08 -11.29
CA PHE A 189 24.36 -2.78 -10.56
C PHE A 189 24.50 -2.26 -9.13
N LEU A 190 24.50 -0.94 -8.92
CA LEU A 190 24.62 -0.35 -7.58
C LEU A 190 23.39 -0.66 -6.71
N ASN A 191 22.18 -0.69 -7.28
CA ASN A 191 20.97 -1.09 -6.55
C ASN A 191 20.93 -2.59 -6.19
N LYS A 192 21.79 -3.42 -6.79
CA LYS A 192 21.97 -4.84 -6.41
C LYS A 192 22.99 -5.02 -5.28
N ARG A 193 23.75 -3.98 -4.94
CA ARG A 193 24.76 -4.04 -3.87
C ARG A 193 24.11 -3.78 -2.53
N GLU A 194 24.72 -4.35 -1.48
CA GLU A 194 24.38 -3.97 -0.11
C GLU A 194 24.55 -2.47 0.10
N SER A 195 23.59 -1.89 0.81
CA SER A 195 23.57 -0.45 1.08
C SER A 195 24.80 -0.01 1.87
N ARG A 196 25.24 1.23 1.64
CA ARG A 196 26.36 1.89 2.33
C ARG A 196 27.76 1.31 2.09
N LYS A 197 27.93 0.31 1.22
CA LYS A 197 29.28 -0.17 0.84
C LYS A 197 29.99 0.86 -0.05
N ALA A 198 31.05 1.46 0.49
CA ALA A 198 31.93 2.35 -0.26
C ALA A 198 32.57 1.63 -1.46
N PHE A 199 32.96 2.40 -2.48
CA PHE A 199 33.62 1.89 -3.68
C PHE A 199 34.46 2.95 -4.37
N SER A 200 35.44 2.52 -5.16
CA SER A 200 36.22 3.37 -6.05
C SER A 200 35.68 3.28 -7.50
N PRO A 201 36.06 4.20 -8.41
CA PRO A 201 35.64 4.14 -9.81
C PRO A 201 36.00 2.81 -10.50
N ASN A 202 37.07 2.16 -10.04
CA ASN A 202 37.52 0.87 -10.55
C ASN A 202 36.47 -0.25 -10.40
N LEU A 203 35.48 -0.07 -9.52
CA LEU A 203 34.37 -1.00 -9.41
C LEU A 203 33.60 -1.13 -10.73
N PHE A 204 33.38 -0.03 -11.45
CA PHE A 204 32.68 -0.07 -12.73
C PHE A 204 33.54 -0.71 -13.82
N VAL A 205 34.84 -0.41 -13.85
CA VAL A 205 35.79 -1.02 -14.79
C VAL A 205 35.78 -2.54 -14.62
N LYS A 206 35.92 -3.02 -13.39
CA LYS A 206 35.99 -4.46 -13.08
C LYS A 206 34.69 -5.22 -13.35
N ASN A 207 33.52 -4.63 -13.03
CA ASN A 207 32.25 -5.36 -13.04
C ASN A 207 31.37 -5.07 -14.26
N LEU A 208 31.55 -3.91 -14.91
CA LEU A 208 30.77 -3.48 -16.06
C LEU A 208 31.60 -3.38 -17.34
N GLY A 209 32.93 -3.51 -17.26
CA GLY A 209 33.82 -3.48 -18.42
C GLY A 209 33.95 -2.10 -19.07
N VAL A 210 33.54 -1.04 -18.38
CA VAL A 210 33.70 0.34 -18.85
C VAL A 210 35.14 0.81 -18.67
N ASP A 211 35.59 1.76 -19.48
CA ASP A 211 36.91 2.36 -19.28
C ASP A 211 36.92 3.34 -18.08
N ALA A 212 38.13 3.80 -17.72
CA ALA A 212 38.32 4.66 -16.56
C ALA A 212 37.71 6.06 -16.71
N GLU A 213 37.62 6.60 -17.92
CA GLU A 213 36.99 7.90 -18.17
C GLU A 213 35.47 7.77 -18.07
N LYS A 214 34.91 6.74 -18.68
CA LYS A 214 33.48 6.42 -18.58
C LYS A 214 33.06 6.15 -17.13
N ALA A 215 33.90 5.48 -16.34
CA ALA A 215 33.66 5.31 -14.90
C ALA A 215 33.58 6.65 -14.15
N LYS A 216 34.42 7.63 -14.49
CA LYS A 216 34.36 8.98 -13.91
C LYS A 216 33.11 9.75 -14.36
N ASP A 217 32.72 9.62 -15.62
CA ASP A 217 31.49 10.23 -16.15
C ASP A 217 30.25 9.69 -15.45
N ILE A 218 30.16 8.36 -15.26
CA ILE A 218 29.08 7.74 -14.48
C ILE A 218 29.00 8.34 -13.07
N LEU A 219 30.15 8.51 -12.39
CA LEU A 219 30.18 9.15 -11.06
C LEU A 219 29.72 10.60 -11.10
N LYS A 220 30.11 11.37 -12.12
CA LYS A 220 29.67 12.74 -12.29
C LYS A 220 28.15 12.81 -12.46
N THR A 221 27.56 11.92 -13.26
CA THR A 221 26.11 11.84 -13.47
C THR A 221 25.37 11.36 -12.22
N LEU A 222 25.89 10.36 -11.50
CA LEU A 222 25.34 9.95 -10.20
C LEU A 222 25.35 11.11 -9.19
N LYS A 223 26.44 11.90 -9.16
CA LYS A 223 26.55 13.08 -8.30
C LYS A 223 25.57 14.18 -8.69
N LYS A 224 25.38 14.44 -9.99
CA LYS A 224 24.39 15.38 -10.54
C LYS A 224 22.99 15.11 -9.98
N TYR A 225 22.62 13.84 -9.83
CA TYR A 225 21.31 13.42 -9.31
C TYR A 225 21.28 13.12 -7.80
N GLY A 226 22.35 13.43 -7.06
CA GLY A 226 22.40 13.19 -5.60
C GLY A 226 22.38 11.71 -5.20
N LEU A 227 22.75 10.81 -6.13
CA LEU A 227 22.75 9.36 -5.93
C LEU A 227 24.04 8.85 -5.28
N LEU A 228 24.97 9.73 -4.95
CA LEU A 228 26.18 9.39 -4.22
C LEU A 228 26.62 10.49 -3.26
N TYR A 229 27.43 10.10 -2.29
CA TYR A 229 28.34 10.98 -1.57
C TYR A 229 29.77 10.48 -1.74
N SER A 230 30.73 11.39 -1.67
CA SER A 230 32.15 11.08 -1.71
C SER A 230 32.79 11.34 -0.35
N THR A 231 33.71 10.48 0.04
CA THR A 231 34.51 10.61 1.25
C THR A 231 35.96 10.35 0.89
N ASP A 232 36.86 11.15 1.44
CA ASP A 232 38.29 10.93 1.32
C ASP A 232 38.72 10.04 2.48
N ILE A 233 39.37 8.91 2.17
CA ILE A 233 39.89 7.96 3.14
C ILE A 233 41.41 8.00 3.03
N GLU A 234 42.07 8.26 4.15
CA GLU A 234 43.52 8.19 4.26
C GLU A 234 43.95 6.78 4.68
N MET A 235 44.88 6.20 3.93
CA MET A 235 45.51 4.91 4.22
C MET A 235 47.00 5.02 3.91
N ASP A 236 47.86 4.74 4.89
CA ASP A 236 49.33 4.74 4.74
C ASP A 236 49.87 6.03 4.06
N ASP A 237 49.42 7.21 4.52
CA ASP A 237 49.72 8.54 3.99
C ASP A 237 49.21 8.84 2.56
N GLU A 238 48.42 7.94 1.96
CA GLU A 238 47.71 8.17 0.69
C GLU A 238 46.23 8.45 0.92
N VAL A 239 45.75 9.57 0.37
CA VAL A 239 44.32 9.93 0.40
C VAL A 239 43.62 9.38 -0.84
N GLN A 240 42.73 8.40 -0.65
CA GLN A 240 41.89 7.87 -1.71
C GLN A 240 40.44 8.34 -1.58
N LYS A 241 39.91 8.91 -2.67
CA LYS A 241 38.49 9.24 -2.76
C LYS A 241 37.65 7.99 -3.02
N VAL A 242 36.70 7.73 -2.13
CA VAL A 242 35.70 6.68 -2.28
C VAL A 242 34.30 7.28 -2.39
N TYR A 243 33.40 6.49 -2.94
CA TYR A 243 32.02 6.87 -3.19
C TYR A 243 31.09 5.88 -2.49
N THR A 244 29.97 6.37 -1.99
CA THR A 244 28.92 5.50 -1.49
C THR A 244 27.62 5.81 -2.18
N PHE A 245 26.97 4.76 -2.69
CA PHE A 245 25.71 4.88 -3.40
C PHE A 245 24.56 5.11 -2.43
N ARG A 246 23.67 6.04 -2.78
CA ARG A 246 22.44 6.33 -2.06
C ARG A 246 21.26 5.77 -2.86
N PRO A 247 20.78 4.55 -2.55
CA PRO A 247 19.60 4.02 -3.22
C PRO A 247 18.38 4.89 -2.93
N THR A 248 17.46 4.95 -3.88
CA THR A 248 16.22 5.71 -3.74
C THR A 248 15.04 4.82 -4.13
N PRO A 249 13.93 4.85 -3.36
CA PRO A 249 12.72 4.14 -3.75
C PRO A 249 12.15 4.70 -5.07
N SER A 250 12.43 5.96 -5.41
CA SER A 250 11.99 6.59 -6.66
C SER A 250 12.57 5.91 -7.90
N PHE A 251 13.80 5.40 -7.85
CA PHE A 251 14.36 4.65 -8.99
C PHE A 251 13.56 3.35 -9.22
N VAL A 252 13.26 2.61 -8.15
CA VAL A 252 12.46 1.38 -8.25
C VAL A 252 11.03 1.71 -8.69
N ALA A 253 10.39 2.73 -8.11
CA ALA A 253 9.05 3.17 -8.49
C ALA A 253 8.99 3.60 -9.97
N MET A 254 10.01 4.30 -10.47
CA MET A 254 10.11 4.63 -11.90
C MET A 254 10.12 3.38 -12.76
N LEU A 255 10.84 2.31 -12.38
CA LEU A 255 10.85 1.05 -13.13
C LEU A 255 9.47 0.38 -13.17
N ILE A 256 8.68 0.49 -12.10
CA ILE A 256 7.31 -0.01 -12.04
C ILE A 256 6.48 0.65 -13.14
N PHE A 257 6.44 1.98 -13.16
CA PHE A 257 5.61 2.72 -14.11
C PHE A 257 6.19 2.75 -15.53
N ALA A 258 7.51 2.76 -15.69
CA ALA A 258 8.14 2.61 -17.00
C ALA A 258 7.76 1.25 -17.63
N ARG A 259 7.69 0.19 -16.83
CA ARG A 259 7.20 -1.10 -17.32
C ARG A 259 5.75 -1.03 -17.76
N GLU A 260 4.88 -0.35 -17.02
CA GLU A 260 3.46 -0.18 -17.43
C GLU A 260 3.30 0.66 -18.70
N LEU A 261 4.23 1.57 -18.99
CA LEU A 261 4.24 2.31 -20.25
C LEU A 261 4.69 1.43 -21.42
N ILE A 262 5.63 0.50 -21.19
CA ILE A 262 6.14 -0.44 -22.21
C ILE A 262 5.15 -1.61 -22.45
N ASP A 263 4.58 -2.13 -21.37
CA ASP A 263 3.70 -3.29 -21.30
C ASP A 263 2.40 -2.83 -20.63
N THR A 264 1.50 -2.28 -21.45
CA THR A 264 0.30 -1.57 -20.99
C THR A 264 -0.64 -2.52 -20.23
N PRO A 265 -1.02 -2.15 -18.98
CA PRO A 265 -1.95 -2.94 -18.20
C PRO A 265 -3.30 -3.15 -18.87
N ASP A 266 -3.72 -4.41 -18.96
CA ASP A 266 -4.94 -4.86 -19.66
C ASP A 266 -5.91 -5.62 -18.74
N ILE A 267 -5.42 -6.21 -17.64
CA ILE A 267 -6.24 -6.97 -16.69
C ILE A 267 -6.44 -6.19 -15.38
N PHE A 268 -7.70 -5.86 -15.09
CA PHE A 268 -8.09 -5.12 -13.89
C PHE A 268 -9.05 -5.93 -13.02
N ALA A 269 -8.77 -5.97 -11.73
CA ALA A 269 -9.72 -6.42 -10.72
C ALA A 269 -10.86 -5.41 -10.57
N TYR A 270 -10.49 -4.12 -10.53
CA TYR A 270 -11.40 -2.98 -10.47
C TYR A 270 -10.87 -1.85 -11.33
N TYR A 271 -11.75 -1.22 -12.11
CA TYR A 271 -11.39 -0.07 -12.94
C TYR A 271 -12.53 0.94 -12.93
N CYS A 272 -12.23 2.19 -12.60
CA CYS A 272 -13.19 3.29 -12.59
C CYS A 272 -12.61 4.51 -13.31
N GLY A 273 -13.03 4.73 -14.56
CA GLY A 273 -12.56 5.84 -15.41
C GLY A 273 -13.51 7.04 -15.43
N ASN A 274 -13.76 7.68 -14.28
CA ASN A 274 -14.73 8.78 -14.16
C ASN A 274 -14.12 10.18 -14.34
N ARG A 275 -12.81 10.26 -14.61
CA ARG A 275 -12.13 11.53 -14.87
C ARG A 275 -12.59 12.12 -16.21
N LYS A 276 -13.01 13.38 -16.18
CA LYS A 276 -13.39 14.20 -17.34
C LYS A 276 -12.38 15.31 -17.60
N ALA A 277 -11.72 15.80 -16.55
CA ALA A 277 -10.75 16.88 -16.65
C ALA A 277 -9.37 16.37 -17.15
N PRO A 278 -8.57 17.21 -17.84
CA PRO A 278 -7.23 16.82 -18.25
C PRO A 278 -6.32 16.55 -17.05
N TYR A 279 -5.29 15.72 -17.23
CA TYR A 279 -4.28 15.42 -16.20
C TYR A 279 -3.35 16.60 -15.90
N PHE A 280 -3.11 17.45 -16.91
CA PHE A 280 -2.30 18.65 -16.79
C PHE A 280 -3.21 19.86 -16.95
N LYS A 281 -3.46 20.53 -15.82
CA LYS A 281 -4.28 21.75 -15.66
C LYS A 281 -3.37 22.92 -15.28
#